data_AF-A0ABD3QY96-F1
#
_entry.id   AF-A0ABD3QY96-F1
#
_cell.length_a   1.000
_cell.length_b   1.000
_cell.length_c   1.000
_cell.angle_alpha   90.00
_cell.angle_beta   90.00
_cell.angle_gamma   90.00
#
_symmetry.space_group_name_H-M   'P 1'
#
loop_
_entity.id
_entity.type
_entity.pdbx_description
1 polymer ?
#
loop_
_entity_poly.entity_id
_entity_poly.type
_entity_poly.pdbx_seq_one_letter_code
_entity_poly.pdbx_strand_id
1 'polypeptide(L)'
;MKSITVALSFLLATLASSEFTTLNSAHPEEAGAAIDIVPDEPSSNGLRQNSRSLQSGPNAEKRKINWRKVHNAARKKYQVQYGGTFTPIKWSDELHSEALLWAKELVSNCVNRLPGSAKNPNNYGVNAAMNSKSRIFRSPFAVMNTWENKLQYGYPANSVMTQVLWGKTKYVGCADAASSGDAEKCSASVCYYAKAGNCAFGRFNGNWTQAVVSGPACSTNCPSDVVDEEYC
;
A
#
# COMPACT_ATOMS: atom_id res chain seq x y z
N MET A 1 50.45 37.03 29.34
CA MET A 1 50.28 37.74 28.06
C MET A 1 50.58 36.77 26.92
N LYS A 2 49.56 36.32 26.19
CA LYS A 2 49.68 35.61 24.91
C LYS A 2 48.49 36.05 24.05
N SER A 3 48.76 36.84 23.01
CA SER A 3 47.79 37.22 22.00
C SER A 3 47.68 36.08 20.98
N ILE A 4 46.46 35.69 20.63
CA ILE A 4 46.18 34.79 19.50
C ILE A 4 45.35 35.58 18.50
N THR A 5 45.96 35.81 17.33
CA THR A 5 45.38 36.44 16.16
C THR A 5 44.53 35.42 15.41
N VAL A 6 43.27 35.75 15.10
CA VAL A 6 42.41 34.96 14.22
C VAL A 6 42.38 35.65 12.84
N ALA A 7 42.86 34.96 11.81
CA ALA A 7 42.79 35.40 10.43
C ALA A 7 41.42 35.00 9.83
N LEU A 8 40.72 35.97 9.27
CA LEU A 8 39.41 35.83 8.62
C LEU A 8 39.63 35.82 7.10
N SER A 9 39.48 34.67 6.46
CA SER A 9 39.57 34.54 5.00
C SER A 9 38.21 34.74 4.34
N PHE A 10 38.08 35.82 3.58
CA PHE A 10 36.96 36.07 2.67
C PHE A 10 37.20 35.33 1.34
N LEU A 11 36.29 34.44 0.94
CA LEU A 11 36.19 33.99 -0.45
C LEU A 11 35.18 34.87 -1.19
N LEU A 12 35.66 35.59 -2.21
CA LEU A 12 34.83 36.23 -3.23
C LEU A 12 34.33 35.16 -4.21
N ALA A 13 33.03 35.11 -4.45
CA ALA A 13 32.44 34.40 -5.58
C ALA A 13 32.29 35.39 -6.75
N THR A 14 32.95 35.08 -7.86
CA THR A 14 32.83 35.79 -9.14
C THR A 14 31.59 35.30 -9.90
N LEU A 15 30.74 36.25 -10.30
CA LEU A 15 29.65 36.02 -11.26
C LEU A 15 30.21 36.10 -12.67
N ALA A 16 30.04 35.03 -13.46
CA ALA A 16 30.25 35.05 -14.90
C ALA A 16 28.92 34.69 -15.58
N SER A 17 28.34 35.68 -16.24
CA SER A 17 27.24 35.56 -17.19
C SER A 17 27.80 35.14 -18.55
N SER A 18 27.24 34.09 -19.15
CA SER A 18 27.49 33.75 -20.55
C SER A 18 26.19 33.63 -21.33
N GLU A 19 26.29 34.04 -22.58
CA GLU A 19 25.26 34.48 -23.50
C GLU A 19 24.37 33.34 -24.03
N PHE A 20 23.15 33.73 -24.42
CA PHE A 20 22.14 32.88 -25.03
C PHE A 20 22.17 33.11 -26.55
N THR A 21 22.53 32.09 -27.32
CA THR A 21 22.42 32.08 -28.78
C THR A 21 21.58 30.88 -29.21
N THR A 22 20.51 31.14 -29.94
CA THR A 22 19.59 30.16 -30.53
C THR A 22 20.07 29.66 -31.89
N LEU A 23 19.95 28.35 -32.19
CA LEU A 23 19.16 27.78 -33.32
C LEU A 23 19.46 26.30 -33.62
N ASN A 24 18.36 25.52 -33.66
CA ASN A 24 17.98 24.39 -34.53
C ASN A 24 18.68 23.00 -34.55
N SER A 25 17.83 22.03 -34.21
CA SER A 25 17.48 20.78 -34.92
C SER A 25 18.51 19.66 -35.12
N ALA A 26 18.34 18.58 -34.34
CA ALA A 26 18.30 17.19 -34.82
C ALA A 26 17.61 16.27 -33.78
N HIS A 27 16.58 15.54 -34.20
CA HIS A 27 16.10 14.28 -33.60
C HIS A 27 17.08 13.13 -33.99
N PRO A 28 17.04 11.90 -33.42
CA PRO A 28 16.02 11.28 -32.56
C PRO A 28 16.57 10.50 -31.35
N GLU A 29 15.64 10.00 -30.52
CA GLU A 29 15.63 8.70 -29.81
C GLU A 29 15.18 8.77 -28.35
N GLU A 30 14.31 7.82 -28.03
CA GLU A 30 13.38 7.73 -26.93
C GLU A 30 14.06 7.67 -25.56
N ALA A 31 13.96 8.76 -24.80
CA ALA A 31 14.03 8.71 -23.34
C ALA A 31 12.60 8.52 -22.83
N GLY A 32 12.29 7.30 -22.39
CA GLY A 32 10.99 6.91 -21.85
C GLY A 32 10.48 7.90 -20.81
N ALA A 33 9.35 8.54 -21.15
CA ALA A 33 8.67 9.49 -20.29
C ALA A 33 8.37 8.85 -18.93
N ALA A 34 8.83 9.50 -17.87
CA ALA A 34 8.35 9.26 -16.52
C ALA A 34 6.85 9.57 -16.50
N ILE A 35 6.02 8.52 -16.56
CA ILE A 35 4.59 8.64 -16.29
C ILE A 35 4.48 8.87 -14.79
N ASP A 36 4.32 10.13 -14.41
CA ASP A 36 3.80 10.53 -13.11
C ASP A 36 2.40 9.94 -12.95
N ILE A 37 2.34 8.70 -12.44
CA ILE A 37 1.09 8.14 -11.92
C ILE A 37 0.86 8.82 -10.58
N VAL A 38 0.42 10.08 -10.61
CA VAL A 38 -0.48 10.57 -9.58
C VAL A 38 -1.72 9.68 -9.74
N PRO A 39 -2.09 8.85 -8.74
CA PRO A 39 -3.37 8.19 -8.80
C PRO A 39 -4.40 9.29 -8.94
N ASP A 40 -5.11 9.35 -10.06
CA ASP A 40 -6.27 10.23 -10.19
C ASP A 40 -7.09 10.05 -8.92
N GLU A 41 -7.13 11.09 -8.08
CA GLU A 41 -8.14 11.24 -7.06
C GLU A 41 -9.46 11.05 -7.80
N PRO A 42 -10.20 9.95 -7.57
CA PRO A 42 -11.49 9.82 -8.22
C PRO A 42 -12.31 11.01 -7.71
N SER A 43 -12.64 11.91 -8.65
CA SER A 43 -13.50 13.07 -8.44
C SER A 43 -14.49 12.80 -7.33
N SER A 44 -14.38 13.58 -6.25
CA SER A 44 -15.21 13.48 -5.04
C SER A 44 -16.72 13.63 -5.30
N ASN A 45 -17.13 13.90 -6.55
CA ASN A 45 -18.51 14.05 -6.98
C ASN A 45 -19.12 12.85 -7.71
N GLY A 46 -18.42 11.73 -7.87
CA GLY A 46 -18.97 10.55 -8.52
C GLY A 46 -18.91 9.33 -7.62
N LEU A 47 -20.09 8.80 -7.26
CA LEU A 47 -20.30 7.45 -6.70
C LEU A 47 -20.44 7.34 -5.17
N ARG A 48 -21.53 7.92 -4.65
CA ARG A 48 -22.36 7.23 -3.64
C ARG A 48 -22.96 5.95 -4.26
N GLN A 49 -22.11 4.98 -4.62
CA GLN A 49 -22.58 3.67 -5.07
C GLN A 49 -23.04 2.91 -3.83
N ASN A 50 -24.26 2.41 -3.87
CA ASN A 50 -24.77 1.44 -2.93
C ASN A 50 -23.82 0.23 -2.86
N SER A 51 -23.61 -0.30 -1.65
CA SER A 51 -22.68 -1.41 -1.36
C SER A 51 -22.85 -2.62 -2.29
N ARG A 52 -24.10 -2.90 -2.68
CA ARG A 52 -24.45 -3.99 -3.60
C ARG A 52 -23.90 -3.79 -5.02
N SER A 53 -23.84 -2.55 -5.52
CA SER A 53 -23.34 -2.25 -6.88
C SER A 53 -21.83 -2.37 -7.00
N LEU A 54 -21.08 -2.15 -5.92
CA LEU A 54 -19.62 -2.28 -5.91
C LEU A 54 -19.15 -3.74 -5.90
N GLN A 55 -20.04 -4.71 -5.68
CA GLN A 55 -19.72 -6.13 -5.56
C GLN A 55 -19.99 -6.94 -6.83
N SER A 56 -20.46 -6.31 -7.92
CA SER A 56 -20.83 -7.05 -9.15
C SER A 56 -20.39 -6.35 -10.44
N GLY A 57 -20.09 -7.15 -11.47
CA GLY A 57 -19.88 -6.68 -12.84
C GLY A 57 -18.71 -5.71 -13.00
N PRO A 58 -18.80 -4.72 -13.92
CA PRO A 58 -17.71 -3.78 -14.20
C PRO A 58 -17.22 -2.96 -12.98
N ASN A 59 -18.07 -2.78 -11.96
CA ASN A 59 -17.70 -2.05 -10.75
C ASN A 59 -16.78 -2.87 -9.84
N ALA A 60 -16.98 -4.19 -9.77
CA ALA A 60 -16.09 -5.08 -9.01
C ALA A 60 -14.68 -5.09 -9.62
N GLU A 61 -14.59 -5.17 -10.96
CA GLU A 61 -13.30 -5.13 -11.66
C GLU A 61 -12.58 -3.80 -11.47
N LYS A 62 -13.29 -2.67 -11.62
CA LYS A 62 -12.73 -1.34 -11.30
C LYS A 62 -12.21 -1.27 -9.86
N ARG A 63 -12.91 -1.90 -8.91
CA ARG A 63 -12.52 -1.89 -7.50
C ARG A 63 -11.27 -2.73 -7.23
N LYS A 64 -11.15 -3.91 -7.86
CA LYS A 64 -9.93 -4.73 -7.91
C LYS A 64 -8.73 -3.95 -8.46
N ILE A 65 -8.91 -3.29 -9.62
CA ILE A 65 -7.89 -2.44 -10.23
C ILE A 65 -7.45 -1.33 -9.27
N ASN A 66 -8.40 -0.63 -8.65
CA ASN A 66 -8.10 0.47 -7.73
C ASN A 66 -7.35 0.00 -6.49
N TRP A 67 -7.74 -1.12 -5.88
CA TRP A 67 -6.99 -1.71 -4.77
C TRP A 67 -5.54 -2.00 -5.14
N ARG A 68 -5.31 -2.67 -6.27
CA ARG A 68 -3.94 -2.95 -6.74
C ARG A 68 -3.15 -1.66 -7.03
N LYS A 69 -3.78 -0.67 -7.68
CA LYS A 69 -3.15 0.62 -8.01
C LYS A 69 -2.68 1.36 -6.75
N VAL A 70 -3.54 1.51 -5.73
CA VAL A 70 -3.16 2.25 -4.51
C VAL A 70 -2.09 1.53 -3.70
N HIS A 71 -2.08 0.20 -3.68
CA HIS A 71 -0.99 -0.58 -3.05
C HIS A 71 0.34 -0.35 -3.78
N ASN A 72 0.34 -0.43 -5.12
CA ASN A 72 1.57 -0.25 -5.89
C ASN A 72 2.08 1.20 -5.86
N ALA A 73 1.19 2.20 -5.81
CA ALA A 73 1.58 3.59 -5.61
C ALA A 73 2.30 3.78 -4.25
N ALA A 74 1.72 3.24 -3.17
CA ALA A 74 2.35 3.29 -1.85
C ALA A 74 3.71 2.56 -1.83
N ARG A 75 3.79 1.37 -2.42
CA ARG A 75 5.05 0.60 -2.51
C ARG A 75 6.11 1.34 -3.32
N LYS A 76 5.76 1.92 -4.46
CA LYS A 76 6.68 2.70 -5.31
C LYS A 76 7.24 3.89 -4.54
N LYS A 77 6.40 4.61 -3.78
CA LYS A 77 6.82 5.72 -2.92
C LYS A 77 7.75 5.26 -1.81
N TYR A 78 7.27 4.35 -0.96
CA TYR A 78 7.93 4.08 0.32
C TYR A 78 9.03 3.05 0.26
N GLN A 79 8.94 2.02 -0.59
CA GLN A 79 10.05 1.05 -0.71
C GLN A 79 11.31 1.74 -1.21
N VAL A 80 11.18 2.64 -2.19
CA VAL A 80 12.30 3.44 -2.70
C VAL A 80 12.79 4.41 -1.63
N GLN A 81 11.90 5.13 -0.95
CA GLN A 81 12.26 6.05 0.14
C GLN A 81 13.03 5.34 1.27
N TYR A 82 12.73 4.07 1.55
CA TYR A 82 13.38 3.28 2.60
C TYR A 82 14.62 2.51 2.12
N GLY A 83 15.12 2.81 0.91
CA GLY A 83 16.34 2.23 0.36
C GLY A 83 16.18 0.82 -0.24
N GLY A 84 14.94 0.37 -0.45
CA GLY A 84 14.61 -0.88 -1.12
C GLY A 84 14.29 -0.70 -2.61
N THR A 85 14.04 -1.83 -3.28
CA THR A 85 13.57 -1.84 -4.67
C THR A 85 12.05 -1.94 -4.71
N PHE A 86 11.41 -1.10 -5.53
CA PHE A 86 9.99 -1.23 -5.81
C PHE A 86 9.70 -2.61 -6.42
N THR A 87 8.88 -3.40 -5.72
CA THR A 87 8.37 -4.68 -6.22
C THR A 87 6.86 -4.58 -6.36
N PRO A 88 6.30 -4.62 -7.59
CA PRO A 88 4.86 -4.54 -7.78
C PRO A 88 4.16 -5.76 -7.17
N ILE A 89 3.09 -5.49 -6.44
CA ILE A 89 2.16 -6.52 -5.96
C ILE A 89 1.17 -6.88 -7.09
N LYS A 90 0.94 -8.18 -7.24
CA LYS A 90 -0.01 -8.76 -8.19
C LYS A 90 -1.34 -9.02 -7.49
N TRP A 91 -2.41 -9.18 -8.27
CA TRP A 91 -3.71 -9.57 -7.72
C TRP A 91 -3.82 -11.10 -7.64
N SER A 92 -4.53 -11.60 -6.62
CA SER A 92 -4.99 -12.99 -6.53
C SER A 92 -6.49 -13.02 -6.26
N ASP A 93 -7.22 -13.78 -7.08
CA ASP A 93 -8.65 -14.03 -6.96
C ASP A 93 -8.97 -15.02 -5.82
N GLU A 94 -8.04 -15.90 -5.45
CA GLU A 94 -8.16 -16.68 -4.20
C GLU A 94 -8.10 -15.75 -2.98
N LEU A 95 -7.07 -14.91 -2.87
CA LEU A 95 -6.95 -13.98 -1.74
C LEU A 95 -8.14 -13.01 -1.68
N HIS A 96 -8.72 -12.65 -2.82
CA HIS A 96 -9.95 -11.87 -2.87
C HIS A 96 -11.13 -12.63 -2.28
N SER A 97 -11.27 -13.92 -2.60
CA SER A 97 -12.31 -14.80 -2.08
C SER A 97 -12.19 -14.98 -0.57
N GLU A 98 -10.98 -15.22 -0.07
CA GLU A 98 -10.67 -15.26 1.37
C GLU A 98 -11.00 -13.94 2.07
N ALA A 99 -10.60 -12.81 1.47
CA ALA A 99 -10.93 -11.49 1.98
C ALA A 99 -12.44 -11.25 2.03
N LEU A 100 -13.22 -11.75 1.05
CA LEU A 100 -14.67 -11.60 1.02
C LEU A 100 -15.35 -12.41 2.13
N LEU A 101 -14.91 -13.65 2.34
CA LEU A 101 -15.40 -14.49 3.43
C LEU A 101 -15.14 -13.81 4.78
N TRP A 102 -13.93 -13.30 4.99
CA TRP A 102 -13.60 -12.60 6.23
C TRP A 102 -14.35 -11.28 6.39
N ALA A 103 -14.48 -10.48 5.32
CA ALA A 103 -15.24 -9.23 5.37
C ALA A 103 -16.69 -9.49 5.78
N LYS A 104 -17.33 -10.54 5.25
CA LYS A 104 -18.68 -10.97 5.63
C LYS A 104 -18.79 -11.36 7.10
N GLU A 105 -17.79 -12.06 7.64
CA GLU A 105 -17.70 -12.36 9.07
C GLU A 105 -17.65 -11.07 9.91
N LEU A 106 -16.77 -10.12 9.58
CA LEU A 106 -16.60 -8.89 10.35
C LEU A 106 -17.88 -8.06 10.43
N VAL A 107 -18.66 -8.02 9.35
CA VAL A 107 -19.90 -7.23 9.30
C VAL A 107 -21.13 -7.99 9.81
N SER A 108 -21.00 -9.27 10.15
CA SER A 108 -22.10 -10.05 10.75
C SER A 108 -22.42 -9.59 12.18
N ASN A 109 -21.41 -9.09 12.90
CA ASN A 109 -21.51 -8.57 14.26
C ASN A 109 -20.79 -7.21 14.44
N CYS A 110 -20.36 -6.60 13.33
CA CYS A 110 -19.67 -5.32 13.32
C CYS A 110 -18.45 -5.22 14.26
N VAL A 111 -17.68 -6.31 14.39
CA VAL A 111 -16.46 -6.38 15.22
C VAL A 111 -15.23 -6.38 14.34
N ASN A 112 -14.31 -5.44 14.57
CA ASN A 112 -13.01 -5.43 13.88
C ASN A 112 -12.04 -6.39 14.58
N ARG A 113 -11.71 -7.50 13.92
CA ARG A 113 -10.77 -8.51 14.41
C ARG A 113 -10.00 -9.14 13.25
N LEU A 114 -8.87 -9.75 13.56
CA LEU A 114 -8.12 -10.58 12.62
C LEU A 114 -8.61 -12.03 12.70
N PRO A 115 -8.49 -12.81 11.60
CA PRO A 115 -8.85 -14.22 11.63
C PRO A 115 -7.86 -14.99 12.49
N GLY A 116 -8.38 -15.93 13.29
CA GLY A 116 -7.53 -16.93 13.95
C GLY A 116 -7.04 -17.99 12.96
N SER A 117 -6.07 -18.82 13.36
CA SER A 117 -5.42 -19.81 12.48
C SER A 117 -6.39 -20.77 11.78
N ALA A 118 -7.49 -21.18 12.44
CA ALA A 118 -8.51 -22.03 11.83
C ALA A 118 -9.24 -21.38 10.63
N LYS A 119 -9.30 -20.04 10.58
CA LYS A 119 -9.91 -19.25 9.50
C LYS A 119 -8.86 -18.58 8.59
N ASN A 120 -7.58 -18.88 8.79
CA ASN A 120 -6.47 -18.46 7.95
C ASN A 120 -5.38 -19.55 7.96
N PRO A 121 -5.70 -20.76 7.47
CA PRO A 121 -4.81 -21.92 7.59
C PRO A 121 -3.51 -21.74 6.79
N ASN A 122 -3.54 -20.92 5.73
CA ASN A 122 -2.38 -20.59 4.91
C ASN A 122 -1.48 -19.51 5.51
N ASN A 123 -1.85 -18.98 6.68
CA ASN A 123 -1.13 -17.92 7.39
C ASN A 123 -0.83 -16.69 6.51
N TYR A 124 -1.77 -16.32 5.63
CA TYR A 124 -1.65 -15.10 4.83
C TYR A 124 -1.68 -13.86 5.73
N GLY A 125 -1.06 -12.77 5.27
CA GLY A 125 -1.18 -11.48 5.96
C GLY A 125 -2.60 -10.95 5.80
N VAL A 126 -3.13 -10.24 6.79
CA VAL A 126 -4.51 -9.70 6.74
C VAL A 126 -4.53 -8.27 7.26
N ASN A 127 -5.08 -7.36 6.46
CA ASN A 127 -5.46 -6.02 6.91
C ASN A 127 -6.98 -5.88 6.84
N ALA A 128 -7.55 -5.18 7.81
CA ALA A 128 -8.97 -4.84 7.83
C ALA A 128 -9.16 -3.35 8.14
N ALA A 129 -10.16 -2.76 7.49
CA ALA A 129 -10.60 -1.40 7.72
C ALA A 129 -12.12 -1.38 7.83
N MET A 130 -12.63 -1.15 9.03
CA MET A 130 -14.07 -1.15 9.30
C MET A 130 -14.61 0.27 9.43
N ASN A 131 -15.87 0.47 9.03
CA ASN A 131 -16.68 1.64 9.35
C ASN A 131 -17.90 1.14 10.13
N SER A 132 -17.93 1.34 11.45
CA SER A 132 -18.96 0.81 12.34
C SER A 132 -20.27 1.60 12.35
N LYS A 133 -20.38 2.65 11.53
CA LYS A 133 -21.55 3.54 11.49
C LYS A 133 -22.20 3.64 10.10
N SER A 134 -21.66 2.92 9.11
CA SER A 134 -22.11 3.05 7.73
C SER A 134 -21.92 1.77 6.92
N ARG A 135 -22.91 1.48 6.08
CA ARG A 135 -22.86 0.44 5.04
C ARG A 135 -22.18 0.92 3.75
N ILE A 136 -21.75 2.18 3.71
CA ILE A 136 -21.06 2.77 2.55
C ILE A 136 -19.58 2.42 2.62
N PHE A 137 -19.09 1.78 1.56
CA PHE A 137 -17.67 1.46 1.43
C PHE A 137 -16.84 2.72 1.23
N ARG A 138 -15.71 2.79 1.94
CA ARG A 138 -14.66 3.76 1.61
C ARG A 138 -14.04 3.39 0.28
N SER A 139 -13.53 4.37 -0.46
CA SER A 139 -12.70 4.07 -1.63
C SER A 139 -11.40 3.37 -1.19
N PRO A 140 -10.77 2.53 -2.04
CA PRO A 140 -9.45 1.96 -1.75
C PRO A 140 -8.43 3.04 -1.37
N PHE A 141 -8.49 4.20 -2.02
CA PHE A 141 -7.65 5.35 -1.71
C PHE A 141 -7.87 5.87 -0.28
N ALA A 142 -9.12 6.10 0.13
CA ALA A 142 -9.43 6.57 1.47
C ALA A 142 -9.02 5.56 2.57
N VAL A 143 -9.14 4.26 2.30
CA VAL A 143 -8.64 3.22 3.21
C VAL A 143 -7.11 3.26 3.27
N MET A 144 -6.44 3.31 2.11
CA MET A 144 -4.97 3.39 2.04
C MET A 144 -4.44 4.62 2.77
N ASN A 145 -5.03 5.80 2.58
CA ASN A 145 -4.64 7.01 3.30
C ASN A 145 -4.80 6.87 4.83
N THR A 146 -5.84 6.16 5.29
CA THR A 146 -6.01 5.86 6.72
C THR A 146 -4.86 5.00 7.26
N TRP A 147 -4.39 4.02 6.48
CA TRP A 147 -3.26 3.17 6.83
C TRP A 147 -1.92 3.92 6.74
N GLU A 148 -1.72 4.72 5.70
CA GLU A 148 -0.53 5.57 5.51
C GLU A 148 -0.35 6.57 6.65
N ASN A 149 -1.45 7.18 7.13
CA ASN A 149 -1.43 8.06 8.30
C ASN A 149 -0.94 7.38 9.59
N LYS A 150 -0.83 6.05 9.62
CA LYS A 150 -0.24 5.32 10.75
C LYS A 150 1.29 5.29 10.74
N LEU A 151 1.96 5.57 9.61
CA LEU A 151 3.41 5.49 9.49
C LEU A 151 4.16 6.31 10.55
N GLN A 152 3.62 7.47 10.91
CA GLN A 152 4.19 8.37 11.92
C GLN A 152 4.31 7.75 13.32
N TYR A 153 3.52 6.73 13.65
CA TYR A 153 3.52 6.10 14.97
C TYR A 153 4.53 4.95 15.10
N GLY A 154 5.22 4.58 14.01
CA GLY A 154 6.16 3.46 14.00
C GLY A 154 5.52 2.09 14.25
N TYR A 155 6.34 1.04 14.28
CA TYR A 155 5.88 -0.33 14.53
C TYR A 155 5.77 -0.59 16.04
N PRO A 156 4.69 -1.26 16.53
CA PRO A 156 3.65 -1.99 15.78
C PRO A 156 2.41 -1.17 15.39
N ALA A 157 2.33 0.11 15.74
CA ALA A 157 1.15 0.94 15.49
C ALA A 157 0.86 1.17 13.99
N ASN A 158 1.88 1.03 13.14
CA ASN A 158 1.79 1.12 11.68
C ASN A 158 1.70 -0.24 10.97
N SER A 159 1.42 -1.34 11.70
CA SER A 159 1.45 -2.71 11.18
C SER A 159 0.62 -2.93 9.90
N VAL A 160 -0.52 -2.25 9.79
CA VAL A 160 -1.35 -2.29 8.57
C VAL A 160 -0.58 -1.78 7.35
N MET A 161 0.18 -0.70 7.50
CA MET A 161 0.95 -0.12 6.40
C MET A 161 2.24 -0.89 6.16
N THR A 162 2.91 -1.39 7.20
CA THR A 162 4.12 -2.22 6.99
C THR A 162 3.81 -3.52 6.24
N GLN A 163 2.60 -4.09 6.40
CA GLN A 163 2.14 -5.22 5.58
C GLN A 163 1.96 -4.83 4.10
N VAL A 164 1.35 -3.67 3.82
CA VAL A 164 1.21 -3.15 2.44
C VAL A 164 2.58 -3.00 1.77
N LEU A 165 3.55 -2.49 2.53
CA LEU A 165 4.87 -2.14 2.05
C LEU A 165 5.86 -3.30 2.02
N TRP A 166 5.53 -4.45 2.62
CA TRP A 166 6.48 -5.55 2.81
C TRP A 166 7.06 -6.07 1.49
N GLY A 167 8.38 -6.00 1.32
CA GLY A 167 9.06 -6.28 0.06
C GLY A 167 8.88 -7.72 -0.45
N LYS A 168 8.73 -8.67 0.48
CA LYS A 168 8.49 -10.09 0.16
C LYS A 168 7.02 -10.46 -0.03
N THR A 169 6.10 -9.54 0.19
CA THR A 169 4.70 -9.74 -0.21
C THR A 169 4.55 -9.51 -1.72
N LYS A 170 3.97 -10.49 -2.42
CA LYS A 170 3.90 -10.58 -3.89
C LYS A 170 2.48 -10.48 -4.46
N TYR A 171 1.49 -10.88 -3.69
CA TYR A 171 0.08 -10.95 -4.08
C TYR A 171 -0.81 -10.29 -3.03
N VAL A 172 -1.90 -9.69 -3.51
CA VAL A 172 -2.98 -9.16 -2.70
C VAL A 172 -4.32 -9.51 -3.31
N GLY A 173 -5.31 -9.78 -2.46
CA GLY A 173 -6.70 -9.80 -2.84
C GLY A 173 -7.51 -9.06 -1.79
N CYS A 174 -8.36 -8.14 -2.23
CA CYS A 174 -9.15 -7.30 -1.33
C CYS A 174 -10.64 -7.41 -1.64
N ALA A 175 -11.47 -7.37 -0.61
CA ALA A 175 -12.91 -7.42 -0.75
C ALA A 175 -13.61 -6.52 0.27
N ASP A 176 -14.88 -6.21 -0.01
CA ASP A 176 -15.71 -5.38 0.83
C ASP A 176 -17.02 -6.09 1.16
N ALA A 177 -17.50 -5.93 2.39
CA ALA A 177 -18.82 -6.38 2.83
C ALA A 177 -19.49 -5.32 3.70
N ALA A 178 -20.81 -5.32 3.72
CA ALA A 178 -21.64 -4.47 4.57
C ALA A 178 -22.64 -5.32 5.33
N SER A 179 -23.03 -4.88 6.53
CA SER A 179 -24.07 -5.54 7.30
C SER A 179 -25.40 -5.53 6.54
N SER A 180 -26.20 -6.58 6.71
CA SER A 180 -27.50 -6.74 6.05
C SER A 180 -28.66 -6.13 6.85
N GLY A 181 -28.55 -6.07 8.18
CA GLY A 181 -29.58 -5.58 9.08
C GLY A 181 -29.48 -4.09 9.42
N ASP A 182 -30.59 -3.50 9.84
CA ASP A 182 -30.67 -2.07 10.21
C ASP A 182 -30.22 -1.76 11.63
N ALA A 183 -30.21 -2.78 12.52
CA ALA A 183 -29.83 -2.64 13.93
C ALA A 183 -28.35 -2.26 14.10
N GLU A 184 -27.45 -2.83 13.29
CA GLU A 184 -26.03 -2.50 13.28
C GLU A 184 -25.58 -2.20 11.85
N LYS A 185 -25.24 -0.94 11.56
CA LYS A 185 -24.81 -0.48 10.23
C LYS A 185 -23.30 -0.43 10.19
N CYS A 186 -22.66 -1.40 9.55
CA CYS A 186 -21.22 -1.35 9.33
C CYS A 186 -20.83 -1.83 7.94
N SER A 187 -19.58 -1.52 7.60
CA SER A 187 -18.91 -2.03 6.42
C SER A 187 -17.46 -2.32 6.73
N ALA A 188 -16.87 -3.28 6.02
CA ALA A 188 -15.48 -3.66 6.15
C ALA A 188 -14.85 -3.78 4.77
N SER A 189 -13.62 -3.26 4.66
CA SER A 189 -12.69 -3.58 3.59
C SER A 189 -11.60 -4.47 4.17
N VAL A 190 -11.38 -5.64 3.57
CA VAL A 190 -10.35 -6.60 3.99
C VAL A 190 -9.41 -6.85 2.83
N CYS A 191 -8.11 -6.97 3.11
CA CYS A 191 -7.11 -7.39 2.15
C CYS A 191 -6.29 -8.54 2.74
N TYR A 192 -6.12 -9.61 1.97
CA TYR A 192 -5.21 -10.71 2.25
C TYR A 192 -3.93 -10.56 1.42
N TYR A 193 -2.80 -11.03 1.96
CA TYR A 193 -1.47 -10.83 1.40
C TYR A 193 -0.66 -12.13 1.37
N ALA A 194 -0.06 -12.45 0.23
CA ALA A 194 0.85 -13.59 0.09
C ALA A 194 2.18 -13.17 -0.58
N LYS A 195 3.35 -13.52 -0.06
CA LYS A 195 3.55 -14.07 1.27
C LYS A 195 3.24 -13.03 2.35
N ALA A 196 2.86 -13.48 3.53
CA ALA A 196 2.61 -12.62 4.68
C ALA A 196 3.86 -11.79 5.02
N GLY A 197 3.64 -10.60 5.58
CA GLY A 197 4.69 -9.71 6.07
C GLY A 197 4.71 -9.60 7.59
N ASN A 198 5.35 -8.54 8.09
CA ASN A 198 5.37 -8.15 9.50
C ASN A 198 6.00 -9.14 10.49
N CYS A 199 6.86 -10.06 10.04
CA CYS A 199 7.60 -10.95 10.92
C CYS A 199 9.05 -10.51 11.09
N ALA A 200 9.73 -11.12 12.07
CA ALA A 200 11.16 -10.96 12.29
C ALA A 200 11.64 -9.52 12.51
N PHE A 201 10.78 -8.59 12.93
CA PHE A 201 11.16 -7.20 13.28
C PHE A 201 12.30 -7.13 14.31
N GLY A 202 12.41 -8.11 15.20
CA GLY A 202 13.51 -8.20 16.17
C GLY A 202 14.90 -8.24 15.54
N ARG A 203 15.04 -8.70 14.28
CA ARG A 203 16.32 -8.71 13.54
C ARG A 203 16.77 -7.33 13.09
N PHE A 204 15.90 -6.34 13.18
CA PHE A 204 16.12 -4.98 12.68
C PHE A 204 16.26 -3.95 13.80
N ASN A 205 16.38 -4.37 15.07
CA ASN A 205 16.61 -3.48 16.21
C ASN A 205 15.65 -2.28 16.28
N GLY A 206 14.37 -2.50 15.97
CA GLY A 206 13.34 -1.46 15.94
C GLY A 206 13.29 -0.62 14.66
N ASN A 207 14.22 -0.81 13.73
CA ASN A 207 14.21 -0.18 12.41
C ASN A 207 13.17 -0.85 11.49
N TRP A 208 11.92 -0.40 11.64
CA TRP A 208 10.80 -0.96 10.89
C TRP A 208 10.85 -0.62 9.40
N THR A 209 11.45 0.50 8.98
CA THR A 209 11.57 0.87 7.56
C THR A 209 12.52 -0.09 6.84
N GLN A 210 13.64 -0.45 7.47
CA GLN A 210 14.55 -1.49 6.97
C GLN A 210 13.87 -2.87 6.96
N ALA A 211 13.12 -3.21 8.01
CA ALA A 211 12.39 -4.47 8.07
C ALA A 211 11.40 -4.63 6.92
N VAL A 212 10.70 -3.55 6.55
CA VAL A 212 9.74 -3.56 5.43
C VAL A 212 10.41 -3.91 4.10
N VAL A 213 11.63 -3.42 3.82
CA VAL A 213 12.29 -3.63 2.53
C VAL A 213 13.18 -4.89 2.49
N SER A 214 13.70 -5.32 3.63
CA SER A 214 14.66 -6.45 3.72
C SER A 214 14.15 -7.65 4.52
N GLY A 215 12.96 -7.55 5.12
CA GLY A 215 12.35 -8.60 5.91
C GLY A 215 12.08 -9.88 5.11
N PRO A 216 12.10 -11.06 5.75
CA PRO A 216 11.80 -12.32 5.09
C PRO A 216 10.29 -12.42 4.76
N ALA A 217 9.93 -13.37 3.92
CA ALA A 217 8.54 -13.79 3.81
C ALA A 217 8.10 -14.53 5.08
N CYS A 218 6.87 -14.29 5.54
CA CYS A 218 6.38 -14.79 6.82
C CYS A 218 5.39 -15.97 6.69
N SER A 219 4.87 -16.20 5.48
CA SER A 219 4.10 -17.39 5.12
C SER A 219 4.85 -18.17 4.05
N THR A 220 4.72 -19.49 4.07
CA THR A 220 5.29 -20.37 3.03
C THR A 220 4.34 -20.55 1.86
N ASN A 221 3.03 -20.46 2.12
CA ASN A 221 2.01 -20.82 1.15
C ASN A 221 1.77 -19.70 0.14
N CYS A 222 1.46 -20.13 -1.07
CA CYS A 222 1.09 -19.32 -2.22
C CYS A 222 -0.41 -19.42 -2.42
N PRO A 223 -1.06 -18.42 -3.03
CA PRO A 223 -2.39 -18.60 -3.56
C PRO A 223 -2.35 -19.65 -4.69
N SER A 224 -3.28 -20.59 -4.67
CA SER A 224 -3.52 -21.63 -5.66
C SER A 224 -3.79 -21.12 -7.08
N ASP A 225 -4.22 -19.86 -7.23
CA ASP A 225 -4.38 -19.22 -8.54
C ASP A 225 -3.05 -18.64 -9.10
N VAL A 226 -1.93 -18.90 -8.43
CA VAL A 226 -0.59 -18.59 -8.90
C VAL A 226 0.04 -19.85 -9.50
N VAL A 227 0.12 -19.89 -10.83
CA VAL A 227 0.62 -21.03 -11.61
C VAL A 227 2.14 -21.22 -11.60
N ASP A 228 2.88 -20.29 -10.99
CA ASP A 228 4.34 -20.26 -11.04
C ASP A 228 4.89 -20.19 -9.61
N GLU A 229 4.97 -21.35 -8.96
CA GLU A 229 5.40 -21.50 -7.57
C GLU A 229 6.83 -20.99 -7.34
N GLU A 230 7.69 -21.01 -8.37
CA GLU A 230 9.05 -20.44 -8.31
C GLU A 230 9.04 -18.93 -8.02
N TYR A 231 7.94 -18.25 -8.36
CA TYR A 231 7.75 -16.81 -8.12
C TYR A 231 6.99 -16.49 -6.83
N CYS A 232 6.77 -17.51 -6.01
CA CYS A 232 6.24 -17.40 -4.67
C CYS A 232 7.31 -17.76 -3.61
#